data_AF-A0A165M0R0-F1
#
_entry.id   AF-A0A165M0R0-F1
#
_cell.length_a   1.000
_cell.length_b   1.000
_cell.length_c   1.000
_cell.angle_alpha   90.00
_cell.angle_beta   90.00
_cell.angle_gamma   90.00
#
_symmetry.space_group_name_H-M   'P 1'
#
loop_
_entity.id
_entity.type
_entity.pdbx_description
1 polymer ?
#
loop_
_entity_poly.entity_id
_entity_poly.type
_entity_poly.pdbx_seq_one_letter_code
_entity_poly.pdbx_strand_id
1 'polypeptide(L)'
;MSVRWDSSRIHEFSQLRRLQIESDTITVAELVKAVVSPNLRGIQLGCSHPVSQAGGIPYGVTNLLHEILRILCNRSAESLRSVNINFEQVYLRHSETDSDSNFLHLIRPTLQFHRLEQLIINAIAAYNGELVMGMLTPAILAAWPKIELLSIPVLSVSPDTLEAATRTCPNLKSLTVMRLSEIFLGRLEAAIQNHSRRDGHELQELRLCIPAKVADPANTTEIAHFLCQLFP
;
A
#
# COMPACT_ATOMS: atom_id res chain seq x y z
N MET A 1 -4.95 -0.62 33.02
CA MET A 1 -5.99 -1.65 33.20
C MET A 1 -6.30 -2.25 31.83
N SER A 2 -6.02 -3.53 31.59
CA SER A 2 -6.37 -4.17 30.32
C SER A 2 -7.78 -4.73 30.42
N VAL A 3 -8.72 -4.24 29.62
CA VAL A 3 -10.05 -4.84 29.50
C VAL A 3 -9.89 -6.15 28.73
N ARG A 4 -10.11 -7.30 29.36
CA ARG A 4 -10.17 -8.59 28.66
C ARG A 4 -11.45 -8.63 27.83
N TRP A 5 -11.30 -8.48 26.52
CA TRP A 5 -12.37 -8.73 25.56
C TRP A 5 -12.65 -10.23 25.46
N ASP A 6 -13.92 -10.61 25.54
CA ASP A 6 -14.35 -12.00 25.31
C ASP A 6 -14.43 -12.25 23.80
N SER A 7 -13.32 -12.72 23.22
CA SER A 7 -13.20 -13.04 21.79
C SER A 7 -14.13 -14.17 21.33
N SER A 8 -14.82 -14.86 22.25
CA SER A 8 -15.82 -15.88 21.92
C SER A 8 -17.16 -15.31 21.43
N ARG A 9 -17.41 -14.01 21.63
CA ARG A 9 -18.64 -13.33 21.19
C ARG A 9 -18.37 -12.50 19.94
N ILE A 10 -18.80 -13.02 18.80
CA ILE A 10 -18.86 -12.25 17.56
C ILE A 10 -19.96 -11.21 17.70
N HIS A 11 -19.61 -9.94 17.53
CA HIS A 11 -20.58 -8.85 17.58
C HIS A 11 -20.82 -8.33 16.16
N GLU A 12 -22.06 -8.46 15.71
CA GLU A 12 -22.49 -7.88 14.43
C GLU A 12 -22.81 -6.39 14.62
N PHE A 13 -22.13 -5.54 13.86
CA PHE A 13 -22.33 -4.10 13.83
C PHE A 13 -22.78 -3.68 12.43
N SER A 14 -24.03 -3.99 12.09
CA SER A 14 -24.62 -3.75 10.76
C SER A 14 -24.63 -2.27 10.35
N GLN A 15 -24.64 -1.35 11.32
CA GLN A 15 -24.62 0.10 11.10
C GLN A 15 -23.22 0.73 11.16
N LEU A 16 -22.19 -0.02 11.58
CA LEU A 16 -20.83 0.51 11.66
C LEU A 16 -20.32 0.77 10.24
N ARG A 17 -19.86 2.00 9.99
CA ARG A 17 -19.31 2.42 8.68
C ARG A 17 -17.83 2.71 8.72
N ARG A 18 -17.27 2.96 9.90
CA ARG A 18 -15.87 3.27 10.11
C ARG A 18 -15.37 2.53 11.34
N LEU A 19 -14.20 1.92 11.24
CA LEU A 19 -13.53 1.23 12.33
C LEU A 19 -12.12 1.79 12.48
N GLN A 20 -11.78 2.25 13.68
CA GLN A 20 -10.43 2.69 14.01
C GLN A 20 -9.94 1.88 15.21
N ILE A 21 -8.77 1.26 15.07
CA ILE A 21 -8.14 0.47 16.12
C ILE A 21 -6.67 0.85 16.15
N GLU A 22 -6.17 1.26 17.31
CA GLU A 22 -4.76 1.53 17.58
C GLU A 22 -4.33 0.68 18.77
N SER A 23 -3.50 -0.33 18.52
CA SER A 23 -3.08 -1.26 19.57
C SER A 23 -1.85 -2.06 19.14
N ASP A 24 -1.47 -3.07 19.92
CA ASP A 24 -0.52 -4.06 19.45
C ASP A 24 -1.16 -4.95 18.35
N THR A 25 -0.32 -5.51 17.49
CA THR A 25 -0.78 -6.28 16.31
C THR A 25 -1.68 -7.47 16.68
N ILE A 26 -1.47 -8.12 17.83
CA ILE A 26 -2.26 -9.27 18.26
C ILE A 26 -3.67 -8.80 18.65
N THR A 27 -3.76 -7.76 19.48
CA THR A 27 -5.04 -7.16 19.89
C THR A 27 -5.82 -6.64 18.67
N VAL A 28 -5.15 -6.01 17.70
CA VAL A 28 -5.80 -5.60 16.43
C VAL A 28 -6.40 -6.81 15.72
N ALA A 29 -5.66 -7.91 15.60
CA ALA A 29 -6.14 -9.12 14.93
C ALA A 29 -7.35 -9.73 15.64
N GLU A 30 -7.36 -9.76 16.97
CA GLU A 30 -8.50 -10.26 17.75
C GLU A 30 -9.75 -9.38 17.58
N LEU A 31 -9.59 -8.06 17.62
CA LEU A 31 -10.70 -7.12 17.43
C LEU A 31 -11.28 -7.20 16.01
N VAL A 32 -10.43 -7.27 14.98
CA VAL A 32 -10.89 -7.44 13.59
C VAL A 32 -11.64 -8.77 13.41
N LYS A 33 -11.22 -9.84 14.10
CA LYS A 33 -11.94 -11.12 14.09
C LYS A 33 -13.32 -10.99 14.75
N ALA A 34 -13.42 -10.30 15.88
CA ALA A 34 -14.65 -10.16 16.65
C ALA A 34 -15.67 -9.19 16.04
N VAL A 35 -15.22 -8.15 15.34
CA VAL A 35 -16.08 -7.14 14.71
C VAL A 35 -16.53 -7.61 13.33
N VAL A 36 -17.83 -7.87 13.16
CA VAL A 36 -18.45 -8.15 11.87
C VAL A 36 -19.24 -6.92 11.43
N SER A 37 -18.82 -6.30 10.33
CA SER A 37 -19.51 -5.13 9.78
C SER A 37 -19.54 -5.19 8.24
N PRO A 38 -20.62 -5.70 7.63
CA PRO A 38 -20.71 -5.85 6.18
C PRO A 38 -20.76 -4.51 5.44
N ASN A 39 -21.19 -3.44 6.13
CA ASN A 39 -21.32 -2.10 5.58
C ASN A 39 -20.13 -1.18 5.87
N LEU A 40 -19.00 -1.75 6.30
CA LEU A 40 -17.80 -1.01 6.64
C LEU A 40 -17.25 -0.28 5.40
N ARG A 41 -17.18 1.05 5.46
CA ARG A 41 -16.66 1.89 4.37
C ARG A 41 -15.23 2.34 4.60
N GLY A 42 -14.82 2.50 5.85
CA GLY A 42 -13.49 2.99 6.19
C GLY A 42 -12.85 2.18 7.32
N ILE A 43 -11.56 1.92 7.21
CA ILE A 43 -10.80 1.32 8.30
C ILE A 43 -9.47 2.04 8.51
N GLN A 44 -9.13 2.24 9.77
CA GLN A 44 -7.82 2.73 10.21
C GLN A 44 -7.24 1.78 11.26
N LEU A 45 -6.09 1.19 10.96
CA LEU A 45 -5.41 0.23 11.82
C LEU A 45 -4.01 0.76 12.17
N GLY A 46 -3.82 1.14 13.43
CA GLY A 46 -2.49 1.35 14.01
C GLY A 46 -2.01 0.06 14.66
N CYS A 47 -1.05 -0.60 14.01
CA CYS A 47 -0.43 -1.82 14.51
C CYS A 47 0.94 -1.46 15.07
N SER A 48 1.05 -1.47 16.39
CA SER A 48 2.33 -1.38 17.08
C SER A 48 2.88 -2.79 17.35
N HIS A 49 4.19 -2.89 17.44
CA HIS A 49 4.84 -4.04 18.03
C HIS A 49 5.27 -3.69 19.45
N PRO A 50 4.95 -4.49 20.48
CA PRO A 50 5.59 -4.31 21.79
C PRO A 50 7.08 -4.51 21.59
N VAL A 51 7.89 -3.45 21.75
CA VAL A 51 9.34 -3.49 21.58
C VAL A 51 9.89 -4.64 22.42
N SER A 52 10.19 -5.77 21.79
CA SER A 52 10.81 -6.88 22.51
C SER A 52 12.23 -6.41 22.80
N GLN A 53 12.57 -6.24 24.08
CA GLN A 53 13.91 -5.84 24.52
C GLN A 53 15.00 -6.83 24.06
N ALA A 54 14.62 -7.96 23.46
CA ALA A 54 15.49 -9.03 23.00
C ALA A 54 15.75 -9.03 21.48
N GLY A 55 15.62 -7.89 20.79
CA GLY A 55 16.22 -7.66 19.46
C GLY A 55 15.68 -8.50 18.29
N GLY A 56 14.65 -9.32 18.52
CA GLY A 56 14.02 -10.16 17.52
C GLY A 56 12.57 -9.77 17.28
N ILE A 57 12.20 -9.61 16.01
CA ILE A 57 10.80 -9.60 15.57
C ILE A 57 10.29 -11.03 15.72
N PRO A 58 9.23 -11.28 16.51
CA PRO A 58 8.57 -12.57 16.58
C PRO A 58 8.15 -13.02 15.19
N TYR A 59 8.50 -14.26 14.86
CA TYR A 59 7.95 -14.95 13.70
C TYR A 59 6.42 -14.90 13.76
N GLY A 60 5.77 -14.42 12.70
CA GLY A 60 4.30 -14.49 12.56
C GLY A 60 3.55 -13.15 12.50
N VAL A 61 4.19 -12.00 12.75
CA VAL A 61 3.52 -10.69 12.65
C VAL A 61 2.98 -10.45 11.23
N THR A 62 3.78 -10.71 10.19
CA THR A 62 3.34 -10.60 8.80
C THR A 62 2.15 -11.51 8.50
N ASN A 63 2.11 -12.72 9.08
CA ASN A 63 0.99 -13.65 8.90
C ASN A 63 -0.28 -13.13 9.58
N LEU A 64 -0.16 -12.51 10.77
CA LEU A 64 -1.29 -11.88 11.45
C LEU A 64 -1.86 -10.71 10.65
N LEU A 65 -0.98 -9.88 10.07
CA LEU A 65 -1.39 -8.75 9.23
C LEU A 65 -2.05 -9.21 7.93
N HIS A 66 -1.49 -10.22 7.28
CA HIS A 66 -2.11 -10.86 6.12
C HIS A 66 -3.50 -11.42 6.47
N GLU A 67 -3.62 -12.07 7.64
CA GLU A 67 -4.89 -12.60 8.13
C GLU A 67 -5.93 -11.50 8.43
N ILE A 68 -5.51 -10.38 9.04
CA ILE A 68 -6.35 -9.19 9.24
C ILE A 68 -6.91 -8.71 7.90
N LEU A 69 -6.04 -8.51 6.91
CA LEU A 69 -6.43 -8.05 5.58
C LEU A 69 -7.39 -9.05 4.90
N ARG A 70 -7.10 -10.35 4.99
CA ARG A 70 -7.96 -11.41 4.45
C ARG A 70 -9.36 -11.40 5.07
N ILE A 71 -9.46 -11.23 6.40
CA ILE A 71 -10.75 -11.15 7.10
C ILE A 71 -11.55 -9.94 6.60
N LEU A 72 -10.91 -8.77 6.47
CA LEU A 72 -11.54 -7.55 5.96
C LEU A 72 -12.04 -7.71 4.52
N CYS A 73 -11.25 -8.38 3.67
CA CYS A 73 -11.66 -8.72 2.30
C CYS A 73 -12.92 -9.58 2.29
N ASN A 74 -12.91 -10.69 3.03
CA ASN A 74 -14.03 -11.63 3.03
C ASN A 74 -15.34 -11.01 3.53
N ARG A 75 -15.26 -10.02 4.44
CA ARG A 75 -16.45 -9.44 5.09
C ARG A 75 -16.92 -8.14 4.45
N SER A 76 -16.02 -7.36 3.85
CA SER A 76 -16.30 -5.97 3.51
C SER A 76 -15.74 -5.54 2.14
N ALA A 77 -15.27 -6.48 1.29
CA ALA A 77 -14.66 -6.10 0.01
C ALA A 77 -15.56 -5.24 -0.89
N GLU A 78 -16.87 -5.43 -0.84
CA GLU A 78 -17.83 -4.69 -1.65
C GLU A 78 -18.19 -3.31 -1.09
N SER A 79 -17.93 -3.06 0.20
CA SER A 79 -18.34 -1.83 0.89
C SER A 79 -17.16 -0.91 1.23
N LEU A 80 -15.96 -1.47 1.36
CA LEU A 80 -14.76 -0.75 1.75
C LEU A 80 -14.30 0.24 0.68
N ARG A 81 -14.02 1.46 1.12
CA ARG A 81 -13.66 2.64 0.30
C ARG A 81 -12.32 3.22 0.73
N SER A 82 -12.02 3.17 2.02
CA SER A 82 -10.80 3.74 2.59
C SER A 82 -10.14 2.73 3.52
N VAL A 83 -8.86 2.46 3.28
CA VAL A 83 -8.00 1.62 4.11
C VAL A 83 -6.76 2.40 4.47
N ASN A 84 -6.56 2.61 5.77
CA ASN A 84 -5.35 3.18 6.31
C ASN A 84 -4.74 2.20 7.31
N ILE A 85 -3.53 1.75 7.05
CA ILE A 85 -2.82 0.82 7.91
C ILE A 85 -1.45 1.41 8.20
N ASN A 86 -1.17 1.60 9.48
CA ASN A 86 0.11 2.05 9.99
C ASN A 86 0.79 0.91 10.73
N PHE A 87 1.90 0.45 10.18
CA PHE A 87 2.77 -0.55 10.76
C PHE A 87 3.95 0.15 11.45
N GLU A 88 3.74 0.50 12.71
CA GLU A 88 4.82 1.05 13.52
C GLU A 88 5.76 -0.09 13.91
N GLN A 89 7.03 0.03 13.51
CA GLN A 89 8.10 -0.89 13.91
C GLN A 89 7.94 -2.35 13.44
N VAL A 90 7.11 -2.60 12.41
CA VAL A 90 7.05 -3.91 11.76
C VAL A 90 8.08 -3.95 10.64
N TYR A 91 9.19 -4.66 10.86
CA TYR A 91 10.18 -4.84 9.80
C TYR A 91 9.81 -6.02 8.92
N LEU A 92 9.68 -5.76 7.64
CA LEU A 92 9.45 -6.78 6.61
C LEU A 92 10.80 -7.40 6.29
N ARG A 93 11.01 -8.66 6.68
CA ARG A 93 12.23 -9.39 6.33
C ARG A 93 12.33 -9.59 4.83
N HIS A 94 13.55 -9.67 4.29
CA HIS A 94 13.77 -10.23 2.97
C HIS A 94 13.69 -11.76 3.07
N SER A 95 12.94 -12.40 2.18
CA SER A 95 13.07 -13.83 1.94
C SER A 95 13.92 -13.98 0.69
N GLU A 96 15.18 -14.39 0.83
CA GLU A 96 16.06 -14.64 -0.33
C GLU A 96 15.54 -15.76 -1.23
N THR A 97 14.64 -16.60 -0.70
CA THR A 97 14.13 -17.80 -1.37
C THR A 97 12.80 -17.60 -2.08
N ASP A 98 12.13 -16.45 -1.91
CA ASP A 98 10.80 -16.21 -2.47
C ASP A 98 10.85 -15.06 -3.47
N SER A 99 10.41 -15.31 -4.72
CA SER A 99 10.45 -14.31 -5.80
C SER A 99 9.49 -13.15 -5.56
N ASP A 100 8.46 -13.37 -4.74
CA ASP A 100 7.53 -12.33 -4.31
C ASP A 100 8.05 -11.68 -3.02
N SER A 101 8.25 -10.36 -3.05
CA SER A 101 8.59 -9.63 -1.82
C SER A 101 7.53 -9.89 -0.74
N ASN A 102 7.97 -10.11 0.50
CA ASN A 102 7.09 -10.34 1.66
C ASN A 102 6.00 -9.26 1.81
N PHE A 103 6.27 -8.03 1.34
CA PHE A 103 5.30 -6.96 1.32
C PHE A 103 4.16 -7.19 0.31
N LEU A 104 4.47 -7.64 -0.91
CA LEU A 104 3.45 -7.94 -1.91
C LEU A 104 2.54 -9.09 -1.46
N HIS A 105 3.11 -10.11 -0.82
CA HIS A 105 2.33 -11.17 -0.20
C HIS A 105 1.38 -10.60 0.86
N LEU A 106 1.88 -9.71 1.73
CA LEU A 106 1.08 -9.05 2.76
C LEU A 106 -0.12 -8.30 2.19
N ILE A 107 0.08 -7.48 1.14
CA ILE A 107 -0.99 -6.65 0.58
C ILE A 107 -1.90 -7.40 -0.40
N ARG A 108 -1.55 -8.63 -0.82
CA ARG A 108 -2.31 -9.39 -1.80
C ARG A 108 -3.83 -9.46 -1.53
N PRO A 109 -4.31 -9.61 -0.29
CA PRO A 109 -5.76 -9.61 -0.05
C PRO A 109 -6.42 -8.30 -0.50
N THR A 110 -5.76 -7.14 -0.34
CA THR A 110 -6.35 -5.83 -0.65
C THR A 110 -6.67 -5.64 -2.12
N LEU A 111 -6.11 -6.47 -3.02
CA LEU A 111 -6.47 -6.52 -4.44
C LEU A 111 -7.95 -6.86 -4.68
N GLN A 112 -8.66 -7.41 -3.68
CA GLN A 112 -10.09 -7.69 -3.79
C GLN A 112 -10.98 -6.45 -3.57
N PHE A 113 -10.41 -5.33 -3.11
CA PHE A 113 -11.12 -4.09 -2.84
C PHE A 113 -11.37 -3.27 -4.11
N HIS A 114 -12.21 -3.76 -5.02
CA HIS A 114 -12.51 -3.09 -6.30
C HIS A 114 -13.18 -1.72 -6.17
N ARG A 115 -13.73 -1.40 -4.98
CA ARG A 115 -14.40 -0.13 -4.66
C ARG A 115 -13.51 0.87 -3.89
N LEU A 116 -12.25 0.50 -3.67
CA LEU A 116 -11.30 1.29 -2.90
C LEU A 116 -11.01 2.63 -3.60
N GLU A 117 -11.18 3.69 -2.85
CA GLU A 117 -10.90 5.08 -3.22
C GLU A 117 -9.62 5.58 -2.54
N GLN A 118 -9.27 5.03 -1.37
CA GLN A 118 -8.07 5.40 -0.64
C GLN A 118 -7.37 4.16 -0.05
N LEU A 119 -6.07 4.04 -0.32
CA LEU A 119 -5.21 3.02 0.27
C LEU A 119 -3.95 3.68 0.81
N ILE A 120 -3.76 3.61 2.12
CA ILE A 120 -2.58 4.11 2.82
C ILE A 120 -2.00 2.94 3.60
N ILE A 121 -0.77 2.53 3.28
CA ILE A 121 -0.05 1.49 4.01
C ILE A 121 1.32 2.06 4.40
N ASN A 122 1.40 2.60 5.62
CA ASN A 122 2.65 3.11 6.17
C ASN A 122 3.41 1.94 6.80
N ALA A 123 4.61 1.65 6.31
CA ALA A 123 5.48 0.63 6.85
C ALA A 123 6.91 1.17 6.91
N ILE A 124 7.63 0.83 7.97
CA ILE A 124 9.05 1.18 8.09
C ILE A 124 9.87 0.08 7.42
N ALA A 125 10.40 0.36 6.23
CA ALA A 125 11.44 -0.45 5.63
C ALA A 125 12.78 -0.04 6.28
N ALA A 126 13.22 -0.73 7.32
CA ALA A 126 14.55 -0.49 7.87
C ALA A 126 15.17 -1.77 8.43
N TYR A 127 15.87 -2.53 7.59
CA TYR A 127 16.79 -3.55 8.09
C TYR A 127 18.17 -3.30 7.46
N ASN A 128 19.15 -2.95 8.28
CA ASN A 128 20.57 -2.83 7.93
C ASN A 128 20.93 -1.98 6.69
N GLY A 129 20.10 -1.00 6.32
CA GLY A 129 20.36 -0.10 5.20
C GLY A 129 19.95 -0.64 3.81
N GLU A 130 19.56 -1.91 3.70
CA GLU A 130 19.01 -2.47 2.47
C GLU A 130 17.48 -2.47 2.53
N LEU A 131 16.89 -1.47 1.86
CA LEU A 131 15.45 -1.36 1.71
C LEU A 131 14.95 -2.48 0.80
N VAL A 132 14.21 -3.45 1.37
CA VAL A 132 13.50 -4.45 0.57
C VAL A 132 12.40 -3.73 -0.22
N MET A 133 12.62 -3.62 -1.53
CA MET A 133 11.70 -2.93 -2.41
C MET A 133 10.77 -3.92 -3.11
N GLY A 134 9.48 -3.79 -2.84
CA GLY A 134 8.49 -4.26 -3.81
C GLY A 134 8.42 -3.31 -5.00
N MET A 135 8.03 -3.83 -6.15
CA MET A 135 7.64 -3.02 -7.30
C MET A 135 6.12 -2.94 -7.33
N LEU A 136 5.58 -1.72 -7.44
CA LEU A 136 4.18 -1.55 -7.84
C LEU A 136 4.09 -1.98 -9.30
N THR A 137 3.17 -2.89 -9.63
CA THR A 137 3.01 -3.41 -10.99
C THR A 137 1.70 -2.94 -11.60
N PRO A 138 1.59 -2.89 -12.94
CA PRO A 138 0.32 -2.62 -13.63
C PRO A 138 -0.84 -3.51 -13.17
N ALA A 139 -0.57 -4.78 -12.86
CA ALA A 139 -1.59 -5.73 -12.40
C ALA A 139 -2.14 -5.37 -11.02
N ILE A 140 -1.30 -4.83 -10.13
CA ILE A 140 -1.73 -4.36 -8.80
C ILE A 140 -2.63 -3.13 -8.94
N LEU A 141 -2.25 -2.17 -9.77
CA LEU A 141 -3.07 -0.97 -10.02
C LEU A 141 -4.43 -1.31 -10.64
N ALA A 142 -4.46 -2.25 -11.58
CA ALA A 142 -5.70 -2.70 -12.22
C ALA A 142 -6.73 -3.29 -11.23
N ALA A 143 -6.28 -3.74 -10.05
CA ALA A 143 -7.16 -4.22 -8.99
C ALA A 143 -7.96 -3.11 -8.29
N TRP A 144 -7.52 -1.84 -8.40
CA TRP A 144 -8.14 -0.68 -7.73
C TRP A 144 -8.56 0.40 -8.74
N PRO A 145 -9.54 0.14 -9.60
CA PRO A 145 -9.90 1.06 -10.68
C PRO A 145 -10.52 2.39 -10.20
N LYS A 146 -10.96 2.46 -8.94
CA LYS A 146 -11.57 3.66 -8.33
C LYS A 146 -10.64 4.43 -7.41
N ILE A 147 -9.37 4.04 -7.33
CA ILE A 147 -8.42 4.64 -6.39
C ILE A 147 -8.21 6.12 -6.73
N GLU A 148 -8.32 6.97 -5.71
CA GLU A 148 -8.02 8.40 -5.78
C GLU A 148 -6.72 8.73 -5.05
N LEU A 149 -6.43 8.01 -3.96
CA LEU A 149 -5.23 8.18 -3.16
C LEU A 149 -4.57 6.82 -2.92
N LEU A 150 -3.34 6.67 -3.38
CA LEU A 150 -2.50 5.50 -3.14
C LEU A 150 -1.21 5.93 -2.45
N SER A 151 -1.01 5.53 -1.19
CA SER A 151 0.21 5.79 -0.44
C SER A 151 0.79 4.49 0.09
N ILE A 152 1.88 4.06 -0.53
CA ILE A 152 2.63 2.89 -0.09
C ILE A 152 4.12 3.24 -0.16
N PRO A 153 4.67 3.95 0.85
CA PRO A 153 6.04 4.45 0.90
C PRO A 153 7.10 3.35 1.09
N VAL A 154 6.83 2.12 0.66
CA VAL A 154 7.77 0.99 0.59
C VAL A 154 7.89 0.39 -0.81
N LEU A 155 7.04 0.82 -1.75
CA LEU A 155 7.09 0.36 -3.13
C LEU A 155 7.88 1.32 -4.01
N SER A 156 8.51 0.78 -5.04
CA SER A 156 9.04 1.58 -6.15
C SER A 156 8.11 1.52 -7.36
N VAL A 157 8.21 2.52 -8.24
CA VAL A 157 7.37 2.64 -9.45
C VAL A 157 8.24 2.70 -10.71
N SER A 158 7.82 2.01 -11.78
CA SER A 158 8.45 2.05 -13.11
C SER A 158 7.68 2.98 -14.07
N PRO A 159 8.24 3.36 -15.23
CA PRO A 159 7.52 4.13 -16.24
C PRO A 159 6.23 3.41 -16.68
N ASP A 160 6.33 2.13 -17.04
CA ASP A 160 5.19 1.27 -17.42
C ASP A 160 4.06 1.26 -16.38
N THR A 161 4.42 1.39 -15.10
CA THR A 161 3.44 1.40 -13.99
C THR A 161 2.70 2.73 -13.94
N LEU A 162 3.39 3.86 -14.12
CA LEU A 162 2.75 5.18 -14.22
C LEU A 162 1.87 5.25 -15.47
N GLU A 163 2.32 4.70 -16.59
CA GLU A 163 1.52 4.59 -17.81
C GLU A 163 0.28 3.71 -17.66
N ALA A 164 0.39 2.64 -16.87
CA ALA A 164 -0.75 1.81 -16.53
C ALA A 164 -1.72 2.54 -15.60
N ALA A 165 -1.21 3.33 -14.64
CA ALA A 165 -2.03 4.13 -13.74
C ALA A 165 -2.96 5.05 -14.53
N THR A 166 -2.45 5.74 -15.56
CA THR A 166 -3.29 6.62 -16.39
C THR A 166 -4.43 5.94 -17.13
N ARG A 167 -4.35 4.63 -17.33
CA ARG A 167 -5.40 3.83 -18.01
C ARG A 167 -6.35 3.16 -17.03
N THR A 168 -5.79 2.66 -15.93
CA THR A 168 -6.48 1.76 -15.01
C THR A 168 -7.08 2.47 -13.82
N CYS A 169 -6.52 3.63 -13.43
CA CYS A 169 -6.90 4.40 -12.27
C CYS A 169 -7.18 5.87 -12.66
N PRO A 170 -8.21 6.13 -13.49
CA PRO A 170 -8.45 7.47 -14.05
C PRO A 170 -8.72 8.56 -13.00
N ASN A 171 -9.14 8.17 -11.79
CA ASN A 171 -9.43 9.10 -10.70
C ASN A 171 -8.23 9.31 -9.75
N LEU A 172 -7.05 8.74 -10.04
CA LEU A 172 -5.90 8.80 -9.16
C LEU A 172 -5.37 10.24 -9.09
N LYS A 173 -5.51 10.86 -7.92
CA LYS A 173 -5.10 12.24 -7.63
C LYS A 173 -3.78 12.33 -6.88
N SER A 174 -3.49 11.37 -5.99
CA SER A 174 -2.27 11.36 -5.20
C SER A 174 -1.63 9.98 -5.17
N LEU A 175 -0.35 9.92 -5.54
CA LEU A 175 0.48 8.72 -5.48
C LEU A 175 1.72 8.99 -4.61
N THR A 176 1.84 8.27 -3.50
CA THR A 176 3.04 8.28 -2.66
C THR A 176 3.73 6.92 -2.72
N VAL A 177 4.99 6.93 -3.12
CA VAL A 177 5.84 5.74 -3.23
C VAL A 177 7.21 6.02 -2.62
N MET A 178 8.00 4.98 -2.41
CA MET A 178 9.36 5.12 -1.89
C MET A 178 10.23 5.91 -2.88
N ARG A 179 10.32 5.42 -4.12
CA ARG A 179 11.19 5.98 -5.17
C ARG A 179 10.81 5.47 -6.56
N LEU A 180 11.51 5.98 -7.57
CA LEU A 180 11.49 5.41 -8.92
C LEU A 180 12.34 4.14 -8.98
N SER A 181 11.97 3.19 -9.84
CA SER A 181 12.72 1.95 -10.07
C SER A 181 14.12 2.21 -10.63
N GLU A 182 15.06 1.29 -10.44
CA GLU A 182 16.42 1.44 -10.97
C GLU A 182 16.48 1.44 -12.50
N ILE A 183 15.54 0.74 -13.15
CA ILE A 183 15.42 0.68 -14.61
C ILE A 183 14.65 1.87 -15.23
N PHE A 184 14.28 2.87 -14.42
CA PHE A 184 13.36 3.92 -14.85
C PHE A 184 13.93 4.73 -16.03
N LEU A 185 15.19 5.16 -15.91
CA LEU A 185 15.86 5.96 -16.95
C LEU A 185 16.09 5.16 -18.23
N GLY A 186 16.52 3.90 -18.11
CA GLY A 186 16.75 3.05 -19.28
C GLY A 186 15.49 2.72 -20.10
N ARG A 187 14.30 3.06 -19.60
CA ARG A 187 13.01 2.86 -20.29
C ARG A 187 12.32 4.16 -20.70
N LEU A 188 12.90 5.31 -20.37
CA LEU A 188 12.23 6.60 -20.54
C LEU A 188 12.05 6.99 -22.00
N GLU A 189 13.07 6.76 -22.84
CA GLU A 189 13.03 7.10 -24.27
C GLU A 189 11.91 6.34 -25.00
N ALA A 190 11.78 5.05 -24.73
CA ALA A 190 10.73 4.22 -25.32
C ALA A 190 9.33 4.62 -24.83
N ALA A 191 9.21 5.02 -23.55
CA ALA A 191 7.96 5.49 -22.98
C ALA A 191 7.49 6.81 -23.63
N ILE A 192 8.40 7.79 -23.75
CA ILE A 192 8.15 9.10 -24.36
C ILE A 192 7.68 8.97 -25.83
N GLN A 193 8.32 8.09 -26.61
CA GLN A 193 7.97 7.93 -28.03
C GLN A 193 6.60 7.29 -28.27
N ASN A 194 6.11 6.49 -27.33
CA ASN A 194 4.84 5.75 -27.47
C ASN A 194 3.61 6.54 -27.00
N HIS A 195 3.77 7.80 -26.57
CA HIS A 195 2.68 8.60 -26.01
C HIS A 195 1.98 9.47 -27.04
N SER A 196 0.82 9.00 -27.48
CA SER A 196 -0.22 9.88 -28.03
C SER A 196 -0.79 10.72 -26.89
N ARG A 197 -0.79 12.05 -27.00
CA ARG A 197 -1.42 12.97 -26.04
C ARG A 197 -2.78 12.44 -25.60
N ARG A 198 -2.92 12.11 -24.32
CA ARG A 198 -4.19 11.71 -23.73
C ARG A 198 -4.90 12.94 -23.16
N ASP A 199 -6.23 12.89 -23.16
CA ASP A 199 -7.05 13.83 -22.40
C ASP A 199 -6.61 13.77 -20.93
N GLY A 200 -6.42 14.95 -20.33
CA GLY A 200 -5.64 15.11 -19.09
C GLY A 200 -6.03 14.17 -17.96
N HIS A 201 -5.02 13.55 -17.35
CA HIS A 201 -5.19 12.69 -16.18
C HIS A 201 -5.20 13.54 -14.90
N GLU A 202 -6.06 13.19 -13.92
CA GLU A 202 -6.27 14.00 -12.71
C GLU A 202 -5.14 13.91 -11.64
N LEU A 203 -3.93 13.47 -12.00
CA LEU A 203 -2.87 13.30 -11.00
C LEU A 203 -2.38 14.68 -10.56
N GLN A 204 -2.57 14.99 -9.28
CA GLN A 204 -2.22 16.28 -8.68
C GLN A 204 -0.93 16.19 -7.86
N GLU A 205 -0.63 15.01 -7.31
CA GLU A 205 0.53 14.80 -6.45
C GLU A 205 1.23 13.46 -6.75
N LEU A 206 2.54 13.53 -7.02
CA LEU A 206 3.46 12.39 -7.01
C LEU A 206 4.53 12.65 -5.95
N ARG A 207 4.53 11.85 -4.88
CA ARG A 207 5.45 11.98 -3.75
C ARG A 207 6.43 10.80 -3.71
N LEU A 208 7.72 11.13 -3.65
CA LEU A 208 8.82 10.17 -3.50
C LEU A 208 9.45 10.35 -2.11
N CYS A 209 9.44 9.31 -1.28
CA CYS A 209 9.99 9.37 0.09
C CYS A 209 11.54 9.40 0.11
N ILE A 210 12.21 8.75 -0.85
CA ILE A 210 13.67 8.67 -0.95
C ILE A 210 14.09 8.91 -2.41
N PRO A 211 14.23 10.17 -2.86
CA PRO A 211 14.56 10.49 -4.25
C PRO A 211 16.06 10.30 -4.59
N ALA A 212 16.90 9.89 -3.63
CA ALA A 212 18.37 10.02 -3.68
C ALA A 212 19.09 9.34 -4.88
N LYS A 213 18.46 8.39 -5.59
CA LYS A 213 19.03 7.75 -6.80
C LYS A 213 18.68 8.47 -8.11
N VAL A 214 17.92 9.56 -8.06
CA VAL A 214 17.38 10.31 -9.21
C VAL A 214 18.01 11.70 -9.36
N ALA A 215 18.90 12.07 -8.43
CA ALA A 215 19.36 13.46 -8.21
C ALA A 215 20.39 14.00 -9.24
N ASP A 216 20.67 13.29 -10.34
CA ASP A 216 21.40 13.89 -11.45
C ASP A 216 20.48 14.92 -12.15
N PRO A 217 20.93 16.18 -12.33
CA PRO A 217 20.13 17.20 -13.01
C PRO A 217 19.61 16.80 -14.38
N ALA A 218 20.39 16.06 -15.19
CA ALA A 218 19.97 15.63 -16.53
C ALA A 218 18.79 14.65 -16.46
N ASN A 219 18.90 13.66 -15.58
CA ASN A 219 17.85 12.67 -15.30
C ASN A 219 16.57 13.34 -14.78
N THR A 220 16.71 14.41 -13.99
CA THR A 220 15.56 15.15 -13.44
C THR A 220 14.75 15.83 -14.55
N THR A 221 15.43 16.43 -15.54
CA THR A 221 14.74 17.05 -16.69
C THR A 221 13.98 16.04 -17.52
N GLU A 222 14.60 14.89 -17.81
CA GLU A 222 13.95 13.83 -18.59
C GLU A 222 12.73 13.27 -17.86
N ILE A 223 12.85 13.00 -16.57
CA ILE A 223 11.75 12.51 -15.73
C ILE A 223 10.62 13.54 -15.67
N ALA A 224 10.93 14.82 -15.48
CA ALA A 224 9.93 15.88 -15.49
C ALA A 224 9.20 15.94 -16.84
N HIS A 225 9.95 15.84 -17.95
CA HIS A 225 9.37 15.83 -19.30
C HIS A 225 8.43 14.64 -19.49
N PHE A 226 8.84 13.43 -19.12
CA PHE A 226 8.00 12.24 -19.15
C PHE A 226 6.71 12.42 -18.31
N LEU A 227 6.83 12.92 -17.07
CA LEU A 227 5.69 13.14 -16.18
C LEU A 227 4.72 14.19 -16.75
N CYS A 228 5.20 15.29 -17.32
CA CYS A 228 4.36 16.32 -17.94
C CYS A 228 3.62 15.81 -19.19
N GLN A 229 4.20 14.87 -19.93
CA GLN A 229 3.50 14.25 -21.06
C GLN A 229 2.40 13.30 -20.60
N LEU A 230 2.65 12.60 -19.49
CA LEU A 230 1.75 11.58 -18.96
C LEU A 230 0.61 12.17 -18.11
N PHE A 231 0.88 13.25 -17.39
CA PHE A 231 -0.02 13.97 -16.48
C PHE A 231 0.05 15.48 -16.80
N PRO A 232 -0.62 15.93 -17.88
CA PRO A 232 -0.55 17.31 -18.35
C PRO A 232 -1.31 18.32 -17.49
#